data_AF-A0A8C5TEJ7-F1
#
_entry.id   AF-A0A8C5TEJ7-F1
#
_cell.length_a   1.000
_cell.length_b   1.000
_cell.length_c   1.000
_cell.angle_alpha   90.00
_cell.angle_beta   90.00
_cell.angle_gamma   90.00
#
_symmetry.space_group_name_H-M   'P 1'
#
loop_
_entity.id
_entity.type
_entity.pdbx_description
1 polymer ?
#
loop_
_entity_poly.entity_id
_entity_poly.type
_entity_poly.pdbx_seq_one_letter_code
_entity_poly.pdbx_strand_id
1 'polypeptide(L)'
;MARRPRPRSRRRRAAPPGISYRPARPVPPCPRHRRCALAAPSGVLLVGRSPGARPRCRACPPVAAAAGWPLGAALHNTRPLWKCGQVDRPLPCPAGRLRVRGIGGGHKRRYRMIDFQRLRYEEGAPPEPFTEKVINVRYDPCRSADIALVAGGNRKRWIIATENMQPGDSITNSPHIGRMAVSANEGDAYPLGALPCRHADLQPVKSPPGKGAQYYSSSSTCGVLLRKVNGTAIVQLPSKRQMQVLETCVATVGRVSNVDHNKRVIGKAGRNRWLGKRPHTGLWHRKGGWAGRKIRPLPPMKSYVNLPRVKAMD
;
A
#
# COMPACT_ATOMS: atom_id res chain seq x y z
N MET A 1 51.24 6.12 55.56
CA MET A 1 50.36 4.92 55.55
C MET A 1 48.90 5.36 55.57
N ALA A 2 48.22 5.28 54.43
CA ALA A 2 46.89 5.85 54.22
C ALA A 2 45.77 5.02 54.87
N ARG A 3 44.96 5.67 55.73
CA ARG A 3 43.77 5.07 56.36
C ARG A 3 42.63 4.99 55.33
N ARG A 4 42.11 3.78 55.10
CA ARG A 4 40.94 3.52 54.22
C ARG A 4 39.66 4.14 54.81
N PRO A 5 38.78 4.79 54.01
CA PRO A 5 37.50 5.26 54.51
C PRO A 5 36.47 4.12 54.59
N ARG A 6 35.68 4.12 55.67
CA ARG A 6 34.58 3.16 55.94
C ARG A 6 33.40 3.35 54.96
N PRO A 7 32.65 2.29 54.60
CA PRO A 7 31.50 2.39 53.71
C PRO A 7 30.31 3.08 54.39
N ARG A 8 29.71 4.06 53.71
CA ARG A 8 28.47 4.73 54.14
C ARG A 8 27.30 3.74 54.13
N SER A 9 26.55 3.70 55.24
CA SER A 9 25.34 2.90 55.41
C SER A 9 24.26 3.30 54.38
N ARG A 10 23.73 2.30 53.65
CA ARG A 10 22.57 2.47 52.77
C ARG A 10 21.33 2.73 53.63
N ARG A 11 20.83 3.97 53.65
CA ARG A 11 19.46 4.26 54.09
C ARG A 11 18.49 3.48 53.18
N ARG A 12 17.78 2.50 53.73
CA ARG A 12 16.64 1.84 53.07
C ARG A 12 15.59 2.93 52.80
N ARG A 13 15.36 3.28 51.54
CA ARG A 13 14.18 4.06 51.15
C ARG A 13 12.96 3.16 51.27
N ALA A 14 11.99 3.57 52.07
CA ALA A 14 10.69 2.92 52.17
C ALA A 14 10.00 2.91 50.79
N ALA A 15 9.34 1.78 50.46
CA ALA A 15 8.52 1.65 49.27
C ALA A 15 7.24 2.51 49.42
N PRO A 16 6.78 3.19 48.36
CA PRO A 16 5.49 3.88 48.40
C PRO A 16 4.33 2.86 48.47
N PRO A 17 3.21 3.20 49.14
CA PRO A 17 2.07 2.30 49.28
C PRO A 17 1.45 1.97 47.91
N GLY A 18 1.09 0.70 47.75
CA GLY A 18 0.56 0.13 46.51
C GLY A 18 -0.75 0.77 46.07
N ILE A 19 -0.86 1.05 44.79
CA ILE A 19 -2.10 1.43 44.12
C ILE A 19 -2.98 0.18 44.03
N SER A 20 -4.07 0.15 44.78
CA SER A 20 -5.09 -0.88 44.67
C SER A 20 -5.91 -0.68 43.39
N TYR A 21 -5.91 -1.68 42.50
CA TYR A 21 -6.82 -1.70 41.36
C TYR A 21 -8.22 -2.08 41.84
N ARG A 22 -9.18 -1.14 41.75
CA ARG A 22 -10.60 -1.49 41.88
C ARG A 22 -11.01 -2.33 40.65
N PRO A 23 -11.66 -3.49 40.83
CA PRO A 23 -12.23 -4.21 39.70
C PRO A 23 -13.32 -3.36 39.04
N ALA A 24 -13.33 -3.37 37.70
CA ALA A 24 -14.33 -2.65 36.91
C ALA A 24 -15.74 -3.14 37.27
N ARG A 25 -16.66 -2.21 37.55
CA ARG A 25 -18.07 -2.53 37.75
C ARG A 25 -18.65 -3.14 36.46
N PRO A 26 -19.45 -4.22 36.54
CA PRO A 26 -20.13 -4.76 35.37
C PRO A 26 -21.12 -3.72 34.82
N VAL A 27 -21.09 -3.51 33.51
CA VAL A 27 -22.03 -2.65 32.78
C VAL A 27 -23.40 -3.34 32.77
N PRO A 28 -24.50 -2.66 33.13
CA PRO A 28 -25.83 -3.28 33.08
C PRO A 28 -26.25 -3.54 31.62
N PRO A 29 -26.99 -4.64 31.34
CA PRO A 29 -27.53 -4.90 30.01
C PRO A 29 -28.61 -3.87 29.65
N CYS A 30 -28.60 -3.42 28.39
CA CYS A 30 -29.60 -2.49 27.85
C CYS A 30 -31.03 -3.01 28.07
N PRO A 31 -31.98 -2.16 28.49
CA PRO A 31 -33.36 -2.57 28.69
C PRO A 31 -34.02 -2.92 27.35
N ARG A 32 -34.55 -4.14 27.27
CA ARG A 32 -35.42 -4.60 26.18
C ARG A 32 -36.67 -3.72 26.11
N HIS A 33 -37.05 -3.38 24.87
CA HIS A 33 -38.25 -2.64 24.47
C HIS A 33 -39.45 -2.81 25.42
N ARG A 34 -39.90 -1.70 26.01
CA ARG A 34 -41.29 -1.56 26.46
C ARG A 34 -42.14 -1.09 25.28
N ARG A 35 -43.26 -1.77 25.14
CA ARG A 35 -44.38 -1.50 24.24
C ARG A 35 -44.86 -0.04 24.44
N CYS A 36 -45.02 0.70 23.36
CA CYS A 36 -45.95 1.83 23.31
C CYS A 36 -47.08 1.43 22.36
N ALA A 37 -48.26 1.23 22.94
CA ALA A 37 -49.54 1.18 22.24
C ALA A 37 -50.36 2.39 22.73
N LEU A 38 -51.32 2.79 21.89
CA LEU A 38 -52.33 3.87 22.03
C LEU A 38 -51.86 5.22 21.46
N ALA A 39 -52.63 5.96 20.65
CA ALA A 39 -53.95 5.75 20.05
C ALA A 39 -54.18 6.81 18.95
N ALA A 40 -54.92 6.44 17.88
CA ALA A 40 -55.95 7.25 17.19
C ALA A 40 -56.47 6.52 15.94
N PRO A 41 -57.79 6.28 15.81
CA PRO A 41 -58.42 5.90 14.54
C PRO A 41 -59.30 7.03 14.00
N SER A 42 -59.25 7.27 12.69
CA SER A 42 -60.43 7.31 11.81
C SER A 42 -60.06 7.86 10.44
N GLY A 43 -60.34 7.11 9.38
CA GLY A 43 -60.58 7.70 8.06
C GLY A 43 -59.92 7.06 6.86
N VAL A 44 -60.61 6.06 6.30
CA VAL A 44 -60.78 5.81 4.85
C VAL A 44 -59.65 5.15 4.04
N LEU A 45 -59.95 3.89 3.71
CA LEU A 45 -59.68 3.08 2.49
C LEU A 45 -58.44 3.37 1.63
N LEU A 46 -57.62 2.32 1.40
CA LEU A 46 -57.58 1.61 0.11
C LEU A 46 -56.78 0.28 0.19
N VAL A 47 -57.45 -0.76 -0.30
CA VAL A 47 -57.06 -2.10 -0.75
C VAL A 47 -55.55 -2.43 -0.86
N GLY A 48 -55.12 -3.54 -0.26
CA GLY A 48 -53.92 -4.26 -0.71
C GLY A 48 -53.26 -5.26 0.25
N ARG A 49 -53.42 -6.56 -0.06
CA ARG A 49 -52.40 -7.64 0.02
C ARG A 49 -52.06 -8.28 1.39
N SER A 50 -52.10 -9.61 1.40
CA SER A 50 -51.90 -10.55 2.53
C SER A 50 -50.53 -10.43 3.25
N PRO A 51 -50.45 -10.60 4.59
CA PRO A 51 -49.21 -10.49 5.34
C PRO A 51 -48.57 -11.85 5.68
N GLY A 52 -47.29 -12.03 5.35
CA GLY A 52 -46.56 -13.25 5.69
C GLY A 52 -45.08 -13.20 5.34
N ALA A 53 -44.31 -12.25 5.88
CA ALA A 53 -42.85 -12.30 5.80
C ALA A 53 -42.19 -11.50 6.93
N ARG A 54 -41.47 -12.19 7.83
CA ARG A 54 -40.55 -11.60 8.81
C ARG A 54 -39.22 -11.23 8.11
N PRO A 55 -38.56 -10.11 8.45
CA PRO A 55 -37.28 -9.76 7.83
C PRO A 55 -36.16 -10.67 8.35
N ARG A 56 -35.54 -11.43 7.43
CA ARG A 56 -34.37 -12.28 7.69
C ARG A 56 -33.10 -11.42 7.77
N CYS A 57 -32.34 -11.64 8.85
CA CYS A 57 -30.98 -11.14 9.03
C CYS A 57 -30.07 -11.58 7.87
N ARG A 58 -29.31 -10.65 7.29
CA ARG A 58 -28.20 -10.94 6.36
C ARG A 58 -27.02 -11.51 7.15
N ALA A 59 -27.06 -12.82 7.41
CA ALA A 59 -25.91 -13.63 7.78
C ALA A 59 -25.77 -14.75 6.74
N CYS A 60 -24.58 -14.84 6.14
CA CYS A 60 -23.99 -15.93 5.36
C CYS A 60 -24.93 -16.88 4.56
N PRO A 61 -24.83 -16.96 3.23
CA PRO A 61 -25.44 -18.07 2.51
C PRO A 61 -24.67 -19.37 2.77
N PRO A 62 -25.34 -20.48 3.11
CA PRO A 62 -24.75 -21.81 3.04
C PRO A 62 -25.02 -22.48 1.69
N VAL A 63 -24.35 -23.62 1.52
CA VAL A 63 -24.66 -24.78 0.67
C VAL A 63 -23.63 -25.07 -0.43
N ALA A 64 -23.13 -26.30 -0.32
CA ALA A 64 -22.23 -27.02 -1.19
C ALA A 64 -22.92 -27.50 -2.48
N ALA A 65 -22.13 -27.74 -3.53
CA ALA A 65 -22.23 -28.93 -4.39
C ALA A 65 -21.12 -28.87 -5.45
N ALA A 66 -20.50 -30.02 -5.70
CA ALA A 66 -19.51 -30.23 -6.74
C ALA A 66 -20.14 -30.12 -8.13
N ALA A 67 -19.44 -29.47 -9.06
CA ALA A 67 -19.70 -29.56 -10.49
C ALA A 67 -18.34 -29.78 -11.19
N GLY A 68 -18.21 -30.93 -11.84
CA GLY A 68 -17.02 -31.36 -12.57
C GLY A 68 -16.70 -30.42 -13.72
N TRP A 69 -15.41 -30.26 -14.00
CA TRP A 69 -14.93 -29.52 -15.16
C TRP A 69 -14.59 -30.53 -16.27
N PRO A 70 -15.07 -30.33 -17.51
CA PRO A 70 -14.63 -31.15 -18.62
C PRO A 70 -13.16 -30.86 -18.96
N LEU A 71 -12.42 -31.94 -19.22
CA LEU A 71 -11.09 -31.93 -19.81
C LEU A 71 -11.18 -31.39 -21.24
N GLY A 72 -10.49 -30.28 -21.51
CA GLY A 72 -10.44 -29.66 -22.84
C GLY A 72 -9.10 -28.97 -23.09
N ALA A 73 -8.35 -29.55 -24.04
CA ALA A 73 -7.25 -29.00 -24.84
C ALA A 73 -6.05 -28.35 -24.12
N ALA A 74 -4.94 -29.09 -24.11
CA ALA A 74 -3.61 -28.58 -23.83
C ALA A 74 -3.13 -27.64 -24.95
N LEU A 75 -3.27 -26.34 -24.75
CA LEU A 75 -2.49 -25.34 -25.48
C LEU A 75 -1.11 -25.19 -24.85
N HIS A 76 -0.13 -25.52 -25.66
CA HIS A 76 1.30 -25.53 -25.43
C HIS A 76 1.85 -24.10 -25.59
N ASN A 77 2.82 -23.76 -24.75
CA ASN A 77 3.63 -22.52 -24.76
C ASN A 77 2.93 -21.18 -24.47
N THR A 78 2.73 -20.89 -23.19
CA THR A 78 3.24 -19.66 -22.55
C THR A 78 3.32 -19.95 -21.05
N ARG A 79 4.49 -19.85 -20.42
CA ARG A 79 4.55 -19.83 -18.94
C ARG A 79 3.85 -18.55 -18.51
N PRO A 80 2.65 -18.59 -17.92
CA PRO A 80 1.94 -17.37 -17.62
C PRO A 80 2.53 -16.81 -16.33
N LEU A 81 3.31 -15.73 -16.44
CA LEU A 81 3.89 -14.96 -15.33
C LEU A 81 2.85 -14.46 -14.28
N TRP A 82 1.55 -14.68 -14.52
CA TRP A 82 0.44 -14.41 -13.60
C TRP A 82 0.07 -15.57 -12.66
N LYS A 83 0.61 -16.79 -12.85
CA LYS A 83 0.42 -17.89 -11.89
C LYS A 83 1.30 -17.65 -10.66
N CYS A 84 0.67 -17.66 -9.48
CA CYS A 84 1.30 -17.45 -8.18
C CYS A 84 2.45 -18.45 -7.96
N GLY A 85 3.65 -17.96 -7.71
CA GLY A 85 4.85 -18.77 -7.84
C GLY A 85 5.94 -18.51 -6.79
N GLN A 86 5.58 -18.35 -5.51
CA GLN A 86 6.42 -18.76 -4.37
C GLN A 86 5.70 -18.50 -3.04
N VAL A 87 5.88 -19.40 -2.08
CA VAL A 87 5.54 -19.12 -0.69
C VAL A 87 6.71 -18.37 -0.08
N ASP A 88 6.56 -17.06 0.12
CA ASP A 88 7.59 -16.24 0.75
C ASP A 88 7.76 -16.69 2.20
N ARG A 89 8.88 -17.38 2.48
CA ARG A 89 9.40 -17.52 3.85
C ARG A 89 10.52 -16.51 4.01
N PRO A 90 10.64 -15.84 5.16
CA PRO A 90 11.80 -15.03 5.44
C PRO A 90 13.02 -15.95 5.47
N LEU A 91 13.87 -15.87 4.43
CA LEU A 91 15.10 -16.63 4.37
C LEU A 91 16.09 -16.01 5.37
N PRO A 92 16.76 -16.84 6.19
CA PRO A 92 17.94 -16.42 6.91
C PRO A 92 18.98 -15.87 5.94
N CYS A 93 19.93 -15.10 6.45
CA CYS A 93 21.10 -14.73 5.65
C CYS A 93 21.79 -15.98 5.11
N PRO A 94 22.55 -15.91 4.00
CA PRO A 94 23.27 -17.07 3.47
C PRO A 94 24.13 -17.78 4.53
N ALA A 95 24.64 -17.02 5.51
CA ALA A 95 25.41 -17.51 6.66
C ALA A 95 24.59 -18.03 7.86
N GLY A 96 23.26 -18.16 7.76
CA GLY A 96 22.38 -18.65 8.82
C GLY A 96 22.18 -17.72 10.05
N ARG A 97 22.95 -16.62 10.14
CA ARG A 97 22.88 -15.66 11.26
C ARG A 97 21.70 -14.69 11.13
N LEU A 98 21.13 -14.30 12.27
CA LEU A 98 20.05 -13.30 12.34
C LEU A 98 20.58 -11.87 12.13
N ARG A 99 20.30 -11.25 10.97
CA ARG A 99 20.64 -9.83 10.72
C ARG A 99 19.56 -8.84 11.18
N VAL A 100 18.29 -9.15 10.90
CA VAL A 100 17.16 -8.30 11.29
C VAL A 100 16.33 -9.01 12.34
N ARG A 101 16.21 -8.42 13.53
CA ARG A 101 15.41 -8.95 14.64
C ARG A 101 13.93 -8.62 14.43
N GLY A 102 13.04 -9.36 15.08
CA GLY A 102 11.60 -9.04 15.09
C GLY A 102 10.79 -9.59 13.90
N ILE A 103 11.42 -10.32 12.98
CA ILE A 103 10.75 -10.95 11.82
C ILE A 103 10.65 -12.46 12.06
N GLY A 104 9.47 -13.03 11.81
CA GLY A 104 9.27 -14.49 11.82
C GLY A 104 7.86 -14.93 12.20
N GLY A 105 7.52 -16.18 11.88
CA GLY A 105 6.14 -16.66 11.94
C GLY A 105 5.29 -16.06 10.84
N GLY A 106 4.09 -15.59 11.17
CA GLY A 106 3.15 -15.01 10.21
C GLY A 106 2.32 -16.06 9.46
N HIS A 107 1.19 -15.62 8.92
CA HIS A 107 0.42 -16.47 8.02
C HIS A 107 1.18 -16.65 6.70
N LYS A 108 1.16 -17.86 6.13
CA LYS A 108 1.80 -18.14 4.82
C LYS A 108 1.20 -17.24 3.74
N ARG A 109 2.05 -16.66 2.88
CA ARG A 109 1.65 -15.76 1.79
C ARG A 109 2.13 -16.32 0.47
N ARG A 110 1.39 -16.04 -0.60
CA ARG A 110 1.80 -16.37 -1.98
C ARG A 110 2.16 -15.06 -2.66
N TYR A 111 3.35 -15.00 -3.23
CA TYR A 111 3.77 -13.85 -3.99
C TYR A 111 3.03 -13.77 -5.33
N ARG A 112 2.66 -12.56 -5.70
CA ARG A 112 2.10 -12.23 -7.03
C ARG A 112 3.10 -11.33 -7.74
N MET A 113 3.53 -11.76 -8.92
CA MET A 113 4.46 -10.99 -9.73
C MET A 113 3.76 -9.73 -10.24
N ILE A 114 4.33 -8.58 -9.93
CA ILE A 114 3.78 -7.27 -10.31
C ILE A 114 4.70 -6.62 -11.32
N ASP A 115 4.09 -6.08 -12.35
CA ASP A 115 4.79 -5.33 -13.36
C ASP A 115 4.90 -3.86 -12.92
N PHE A 116 6.12 -3.47 -12.53
CA PHE A 116 6.44 -2.08 -12.23
C PHE A 116 6.83 -1.29 -13.50
N GLN A 117 6.96 -1.94 -14.65
CA GLN A 117 7.22 -1.29 -15.94
C GLN A 117 5.90 -1.17 -16.72
N ARG A 118 5.22 -0.02 -16.58
CA ARG A 118 3.95 0.22 -17.29
C ARG A 118 4.11 0.19 -18.80
N LEU A 119 5.11 0.92 -19.33
CA LEU A 119 5.51 0.81 -20.73
C LEU A 119 6.37 -0.44 -20.94
N ARG A 120 5.69 -1.53 -21.21
CA ARG A 120 6.26 -2.76 -21.76
C ARG A 120 5.44 -3.05 -23.01
N TYR A 121 6.09 -3.21 -24.16
CA TYR A 121 5.40 -3.61 -25.40
C TYR A 121 5.41 -5.13 -25.53
N GLU A 122 4.52 -5.68 -26.34
CA GLU A 122 4.60 -7.09 -26.72
C GLU A 122 5.77 -7.31 -27.68
N GLU A 123 6.33 -8.51 -27.68
CA GLU A 123 7.46 -8.86 -28.55
C GLU A 123 7.02 -8.74 -30.02
N GLY A 124 7.63 -7.83 -30.77
CA GLY A 124 7.30 -7.55 -32.17
C GLY A 124 6.25 -6.47 -32.42
N ALA A 125 5.63 -5.91 -31.37
CA ALA A 125 4.71 -4.78 -31.53
C ALA A 125 5.47 -3.44 -31.71
N PRO A 126 5.01 -2.54 -32.59
CA PRO A 126 5.57 -1.20 -32.68
C PRO A 126 5.39 -0.45 -31.34
N PRO A 127 6.25 0.55 -31.02
CA PRO A 127 6.17 1.33 -29.79
C PRO A 127 5.01 2.34 -29.83
N GLU A 128 3.79 1.81 -29.95
CA GLU A 128 2.56 2.57 -30.00
C GLU A 128 1.89 2.69 -28.62
N PRO A 129 1.13 3.76 -28.37
CA PRO A 129 0.30 3.83 -27.19
C PRO A 129 -0.70 2.67 -27.18
N PHE A 130 -0.85 2.01 -26.03
CA PHE A 130 -1.80 0.91 -25.90
C PHE A 130 -2.72 1.11 -24.69
N THR A 131 -3.95 0.66 -24.86
CA THR A 131 -4.98 0.67 -23.83
C THR A 131 -5.11 -0.71 -23.23
N GLU A 132 -5.24 -0.78 -21.91
CA GLU A 132 -5.49 -2.02 -21.19
C GLU A 132 -6.77 -1.88 -20.35
N LYS A 133 -7.53 -2.96 -20.22
CA LYS A 133 -8.77 -2.98 -19.44
C LYS A 133 -8.54 -3.60 -18.07
N VAL A 134 -9.03 -2.94 -17.03
CA VAL A 134 -9.02 -3.44 -15.66
C VAL A 134 -10.07 -4.55 -15.52
N ILE A 135 -9.64 -5.75 -15.14
CA ILE A 135 -10.53 -6.89 -14.93
C ILE A 135 -11.02 -6.92 -13.49
N ASN A 136 -10.11 -6.77 -12.52
CA ASN A 136 -10.43 -6.97 -11.10
C ASN A 136 -9.40 -6.27 -10.20
N VAL A 137 -9.88 -5.64 -9.13
CA VAL A 137 -9.04 -5.06 -8.07
C VAL A 137 -9.12 -5.96 -6.83
N ARG A 138 -7.95 -6.41 -6.34
CA ARG A 138 -7.85 -7.39 -5.26
C ARG A 138 -6.87 -6.95 -4.18
N TYR A 139 -7.11 -7.49 -2.98
CA TYR A 139 -6.19 -7.39 -1.86
C TYR A 139 -4.90 -8.21 -2.08
N ASP A 140 -3.76 -7.61 -1.70
CA ASP A 140 -2.45 -8.27 -1.71
C ASP A 140 -1.81 -8.37 -0.31
N PRO A 141 -1.42 -9.58 0.15
CA PRO A 141 -0.82 -9.73 1.49
C PRO A 141 0.67 -9.36 1.53
N CYS A 142 1.34 -9.19 0.39
CA CYS A 142 2.77 -8.88 0.30
C CYS A 142 3.08 -7.38 0.37
N ARG A 143 2.07 -6.52 0.18
CA ARG A 143 2.20 -5.05 0.21
C ARG A 143 1.04 -4.41 0.96
N SER A 144 1.07 -3.09 1.09
CA SER A 144 -0.02 -2.33 1.74
C SER A 144 -1.09 -1.87 0.75
N ALA A 145 -0.71 -1.54 -0.48
CA ALA A 145 -1.60 -1.16 -1.58
C ALA A 145 -2.37 -2.36 -2.15
N ASP A 146 -3.51 -2.07 -2.80
CA ASP A 146 -4.25 -3.06 -3.56
C ASP A 146 -3.69 -3.21 -4.98
N ILE A 147 -4.03 -4.33 -5.62
CA ILE A 147 -3.49 -4.70 -6.93
C ILE A 147 -4.62 -4.84 -7.93
N ALA A 148 -4.39 -4.38 -9.16
CA ALA A 148 -5.33 -4.55 -10.25
C ALA A 148 -4.81 -5.59 -11.24
N LEU A 149 -5.68 -6.52 -11.63
CA LEU A 149 -5.46 -7.39 -12.78
C LEU A 149 -5.91 -6.65 -14.02
N VAL A 150 -4.99 -6.50 -14.96
CA VAL A 150 -5.25 -5.79 -16.20
C VAL A 150 -4.94 -6.70 -17.37
N ALA A 151 -5.75 -6.60 -18.42
CA ALA A 151 -5.53 -7.26 -19.70
C ALA A 151 -5.51 -6.26 -20.85
N GLY A 152 -4.59 -6.44 -21.78
CA GLY A 152 -4.53 -5.72 -23.04
C GLY A 152 -3.95 -6.66 -24.09
N GLY A 153 -4.50 -6.67 -25.31
CA GLY A 153 -4.10 -7.63 -26.34
C GLY A 153 -4.11 -9.07 -25.82
N ASN A 154 -2.93 -9.71 -25.86
CA ASN A 154 -2.76 -11.12 -25.51
C ASN A 154 -2.19 -11.35 -24.10
N ARG A 155 -1.91 -10.29 -23.33
CA ARG A 155 -1.26 -10.39 -22.02
C ARG A 155 -2.17 -10.01 -20.86
N LYS A 156 -1.86 -10.59 -19.70
CA LYS A 156 -2.46 -10.23 -18.41
C LYS A 156 -1.36 -9.98 -17.40
N ARG A 157 -1.46 -8.89 -16.64
CA ARG A 157 -0.46 -8.52 -15.63
C ARG A 157 -1.11 -7.91 -14.39
N TRP A 158 -0.40 -8.06 -13.27
CA TRP A 158 -0.74 -7.36 -12.04
C TRP A 158 0.00 -6.02 -12.01
N ILE A 159 -0.74 -4.96 -11.73
CA ILE A 159 -0.22 -3.62 -11.46
C ILE A 159 -0.65 -3.16 -10.07
N ILE A 160 -0.06 -2.06 -9.58
CA ILE A 160 -0.58 -1.36 -8.41
C ILE A 160 -1.84 -0.60 -8.83
N ALA A 161 -2.92 -0.74 -8.05
CA ALA A 161 -4.16 -0.03 -8.28
C ALA A 161 -4.08 1.42 -7.76
N THR A 162 -4.66 2.35 -8.51
CA THR A 162 -4.91 3.72 -8.05
C THR A 162 -6.15 3.79 -7.14
N GLU A 163 -6.37 4.92 -6.49
CA GLU A 163 -7.44 5.12 -5.50
C GLU A 163 -8.83 4.81 -6.05
N ASN A 164 -9.20 5.40 -7.19
CA ASN A 164 -10.56 5.28 -7.73
C ASN A 164 -10.70 4.21 -8.83
N MET A 165 -9.75 3.27 -8.93
CA MET A 165 -9.74 2.26 -9.99
C MET A 165 -10.84 1.21 -9.76
N GLN A 166 -11.68 1.00 -10.77
CA GLN A 166 -12.78 0.05 -10.76
C GLN A 166 -12.61 -1.04 -11.83
N PRO A 167 -13.20 -2.23 -11.63
CA PRO A 167 -13.24 -3.25 -12.68
C PRO A 167 -14.08 -2.75 -13.86
N GLY A 168 -13.52 -2.77 -15.06
CA GLY A 168 -14.13 -2.27 -16.29
C GLY A 168 -13.42 -1.07 -16.88
N ASP A 169 -12.63 -0.34 -16.09
CA ASP A 169 -11.94 0.87 -16.52
C ASP A 169 -10.89 0.58 -17.60
N SER A 170 -10.74 1.52 -18.52
CA SER A 170 -9.72 1.49 -19.57
C SER A 170 -8.56 2.41 -19.17
N ILE A 171 -7.36 1.85 -19.01
CA ILE A 171 -6.13 2.59 -18.73
C ILE A 171 -5.29 2.75 -19.98
N THR A 172 -4.74 3.93 -20.19
CA THR A 172 -3.88 4.25 -21.34
C THR A 172 -2.42 4.31 -20.91
N ASN A 173 -1.55 3.66 -21.67
CA ASN A 173 -0.11 3.77 -21.48
C ASN A 173 0.52 4.31 -22.77
N SER A 174 1.16 5.48 -22.70
CA SER A 174 1.84 6.05 -23.87
C SER A 174 3.29 6.47 -23.58
N PRO A 175 4.20 6.29 -24.55
CA PRO A 175 5.57 6.82 -24.47
C PRO A 175 5.68 8.27 -24.99
N HIS A 176 4.66 8.78 -25.67
CA HIS A 176 4.77 9.98 -26.49
C HIS A 176 4.88 11.24 -25.63
N ILE A 177 5.88 12.07 -25.93
CA ILE A 177 6.06 13.39 -25.34
C ILE A 177 5.59 14.42 -26.37
N GLY A 178 4.34 14.86 -26.23
CA GLY A 178 3.78 15.93 -27.06
C GLY A 178 4.31 17.31 -26.64
N ARG A 179 4.18 18.29 -27.55
CA ARG A 179 4.46 19.70 -27.23
C ARG A 179 3.45 20.26 -26.23
N MET A 180 2.19 19.83 -26.34
CA MET A 180 1.12 20.18 -25.42
C MET A 180 1.00 19.13 -24.32
N ALA A 181 0.62 19.57 -23.12
CA ALA A 181 0.39 18.68 -22.00
C ALA A 181 -0.89 17.85 -22.22
N VAL A 182 -0.85 16.58 -21.84
CA VAL A 182 -1.99 15.67 -21.92
C VAL A 182 -2.87 15.81 -20.68
N SER A 183 -4.19 15.87 -20.87
CA SER A 183 -5.14 15.70 -19.78
C SER A 183 -5.24 14.21 -19.44
N ALA A 184 -4.63 13.80 -18.32
CA ALA A 184 -4.52 12.40 -17.95
C ALA A 184 -5.58 12.01 -16.93
N ASN A 185 -6.15 10.80 -17.09
CA ASN A 185 -7.05 10.22 -16.10
C ASN A 185 -6.26 9.42 -15.06
N GLU A 186 -6.89 9.12 -13.92
CA GLU A 186 -6.28 8.25 -12.92
C GLU A 186 -6.04 6.84 -13.46
N GLY A 187 -4.84 6.30 -13.23
CA GLY A 187 -4.44 4.98 -13.69
C GLY A 187 -3.67 4.97 -15.01
N ASP A 188 -3.71 6.08 -15.76
CA ASP A 188 -2.94 6.24 -16.99
C ASP A 188 -1.45 6.40 -16.70
N ALA A 189 -0.61 5.97 -17.64
CA ALA A 189 0.85 6.07 -17.53
C ALA A 189 1.45 6.87 -18.68
N TYR A 190 2.12 7.95 -18.32
CA TYR A 190 2.74 8.90 -19.25
C TYR A 190 4.17 9.26 -18.82
N PRO A 191 5.03 9.68 -19.75
CA PRO A 191 6.31 10.31 -19.40
C PRO A 191 6.08 11.62 -18.62
N LEU A 192 6.97 11.93 -17.69
CA LEU A 192 6.92 13.18 -16.91
C LEU A 192 6.92 14.43 -17.81
N GLY A 193 7.54 14.35 -18.99
CA GLY A 193 7.55 15.41 -20.00
C GLY A 193 6.17 15.73 -20.58
N ALA A 194 5.26 14.77 -20.66
CA ALA A 194 3.91 14.96 -21.23
C ALA A 194 2.89 15.49 -20.22
N LEU A 195 3.14 15.32 -18.92
CA LEU A 195 2.19 15.69 -17.87
C LEU A 195 2.25 17.19 -17.53
N PRO A 196 1.14 17.85 -17.20
CA PRO A 196 1.17 19.27 -16.84
C PRO A 196 1.94 19.51 -15.53
N CYS A 197 2.60 20.66 -15.41
CA CYS A 197 3.25 21.08 -14.16
C CYS A 197 2.19 21.30 -13.08
N ARG A 198 2.52 20.97 -11.82
CA ARG A 198 1.59 20.99 -10.67
C ARG A 198 0.37 20.06 -10.83
N HIS A 199 0.45 19.05 -11.69
CA HIS A 199 -0.60 18.03 -11.74
C HIS A 199 -0.70 17.24 -10.43
N ALA A 200 -1.93 16.84 -10.11
CA ALA A 200 -2.28 16.13 -8.88
C ALA A 200 -1.80 14.67 -8.95
N ASP A 201 -1.12 14.28 -7.87
CA ASP A 201 -0.76 12.92 -7.48
C ASP A 201 -0.13 12.02 -8.55
N LEU A 202 1.20 12.03 -8.62
CA LEU A 202 1.98 11.03 -9.35
C LEU A 202 2.23 9.78 -8.52
N GLN A 203 2.17 8.64 -9.19
CA GLN A 203 2.54 7.32 -8.71
C GLN A 203 3.54 6.64 -9.62
N PRO A 204 4.09 5.53 -9.15
CA PRO A 204 5.50 5.38 -8.89
C PRO A 204 6.44 5.99 -9.95
N VAL A 205 7.20 7.02 -9.55
CA VAL A 205 8.24 7.61 -10.40
C VAL A 205 9.47 6.72 -10.48
N LYS A 206 9.94 6.58 -11.71
CA LYS A 206 11.09 5.78 -12.15
C LYS A 206 12.43 6.48 -11.85
N SER A 207 13.42 5.72 -11.39
CA SER A 207 14.86 6.07 -11.54
C SER A 207 15.37 5.40 -12.82
N PRO A 208 16.51 5.85 -13.41
CA PRO A 208 16.75 6.12 -14.84
C PRO A 208 15.95 5.31 -15.88
N PRO A 209 15.71 5.86 -17.09
CA PRO A 209 14.91 5.24 -18.12
C PRO A 209 15.35 3.78 -18.39
N GLY A 210 14.51 2.83 -17.96
CA GLY A 210 14.64 1.38 -18.12
C GLY A 210 14.31 0.61 -16.82
N LYS A 211 14.62 1.15 -15.64
CA LYS A 211 14.68 0.36 -14.39
C LYS A 211 13.33 0.04 -13.69
N GLY A 212 12.21 0.37 -14.32
CA GLY A 212 10.87 0.22 -13.72
C GLY A 212 10.63 1.16 -12.54
N ALA A 213 9.41 1.12 -12.00
CA ALA A 213 9.00 2.01 -10.93
C ALA A 213 9.53 1.55 -9.56
N GLN A 214 10.20 2.45 -8.83
CA GLN A 214 10.86 2.13 -7.55
C GLN A 214 10.31 2.94 -6.37
N TYR A 215 9.93 4.20 -6.62
CA TYR A 215 9.37 5.08 -5.60
C TYR A 215 7.85 4.96 -5.55
N TYR A 216 7.20 5.37 -4.46
CA TYR A 216 5.72 5.46 -4.34
C TYR A 216 4.94 4.14 -4.57
N SER A 217 5.41 3.02 -4.02
CA SER A 217 4.68 1.74 -4.07
C SER A 217 3.81 1.45 -2.85
N SER A 218 3.84 2.33 -1.85
CA SER A 218 3.12 2.17 -0.58
C SER A 218 1.71 2.75 -0.66
N SER A 219 0.75 2.10 0.00
CA SER A 219 -0.63 2.59 0.18
C SER A 219 -0.71 4.10 0.45
N SER A 220 -1.69 4.78 -0.15
CA SER A 220 -1.98 6.21 0.08
C SER A 220 -0.86 7.20 -0.32
N THR A 221 0.24 6.76 -0.92
CA THR A 221 1.33 7.68 -1.30
C THR A 221 1.06 8.35 -2.64
N CYS A 222 1.48 9.61 -2.75
CA CYS A 222 1.50 10.39 -3.97
C CYS A 222 2.75 11.28 -3.99
N GLY A 223 3.22 11.64 -5.18
CA GLY A 223 4.22 12.67 -5.41
C GLY A 223 3.65 13.80 -6.27
N VAL A 224 4.34 14.93 -6.34
CA VAL A 224 3.88 16.08 -7.13
C VAL A 224 4.95 16.50 -8.12
N LEU A 225 4.58 16.75 -9.38
CA LEU A 225 5.46 17.34 -10.38
C LEU A 225 5.55 18.85 -10.15
N LEU A 226 6.71 19.34 -9.73
CA LEU A 226 6.88 20.76 -9.40
C LEU A 226 7.13 21.61 -10.64
N ARG A 227 8.18 21.27 -11.40
CA ARG A 227 8.63 22.03 -12.58
C ARG A 227 9.43 21.16 -13.53
N LYS A 228 9.56 21.63 -14.78
CA LYS A 228 10.40 21.05 -15.82
C LYS A 228 11.47 22.05 -16.22
N VAL A 229 12.72 21.60 -16.33
CA VAL A 229 13.88 22.43 -16.67
C VAL A 229 14.80 21.60 -17.56
N ASN A 230 15.15 22.11 -18.75
CA ASN A 230 16.18 21.53 -19.64
C ASN A 230 16.01 20.01 -19.89
N GLY A 231 14.79 19.56 -20.24
CA GLY A 231 14.51 18.13 -20.45
C GLY A 231 14.50 17.27 -19.18
N THR A 232 14.50 17.90 -18.01
CA THR A 232 14.45 17.25 -16.70
C THR A 232 13.20 17.68 -15.94
N ALA A 233 12.63 16.77 -15.17
CA ALA A 233 11.48 16.98 -14.31
C ALA A 233 11.89 16.96 -12.84
N ILE A 234 11.38 17.90 -12.06
CA ILE A 234 11.57 17.93 -10.61
C ILE A 234 10.30 17.46 -9.92
N VAL A 235 10.42 16.39 -9.14
CA VAL A 235 9.32 15.76 -8.41
C VAL A 235 9.52 15.89 -6.91
N GLN A 236 8.44 16.12 -6.19
CA GLN A 236 8.41 16.07 -4.73
C GLN A 236 7.97 14.69 -4.23
N LEU A 237 8.79 14.08 -3.36
CA LEU A 237 8.53 12.81 -2.69
C LEU A 237 7.53 12.99 -1.51
N PRO A 238 6.87 11.91 -1.01
CA PRO A 238 6.03 11.98 0.19
C PRO A 238 6.80 12.41 1.44
N SER A 239 8.13 12.22 1.44
CA SER A 239 9.04 12.74 2.47
C SER A 239 9.28 14.26 2.37
N LYS A 240 8.61 14.94 1.43
CA LYS A 240 8.80 16.34 1.03
C LYS A 240 10.16 16.67 0.41
N ARG A 241 11.05 15.68 0.26
CA ARG A 241 12.33 15.84 -0.44
C ARG A 241 12.09 15.98 -1.94
N GLN A 242 12.82 16.87 -2.58
CA GLN A 242 12.79 17.05 -4.03
C GLN A 242 13.77 16.12 -4.75
N MET A 243 13.42 15.71 -5.96
CA MET A 243 14.20 14.81 -6.79
C MET A 243 14.17 15.27 -8.25
N GLN A 244 15.32 15.30 -8.91
CA GLN A 244 15.45 15.62 -10.33
C GLN A 244 15.63 14.34 -11.16
N VAL A 245 14.81 14.20 -12.19
CA VAL A 245 14.68 13.02 -13.05
C VAL A 245 14.61 13.47 -14.52
N LEU A 246 14.92 12.60 -15.47
CA LEU A 246 14.68 12.85 -16.90
C LEU A 246 13.19 12.89 -17.22
N GLU A 247 12.79 13.71 -18.19
CA GLU A 247 11.40 13.82 -18.64
C GLU A 247 10.85 12.53 -19.29
N THR A 248 11.74 11.70 -19.81
CA THR A 248 11.43 10.39 -20.42
C THR A 248 11.03 9.32 -19.40
N CYS A 249 11.17 9.61 -18.11
CA CYS A 249 10.73 8.69 -17.08
C CYS A 249 9.20 8.64 -17.01
N VAL A 250 8.67 7.42 -17.01
CA VAL A 250 7.23 7.16 -16.93
C VAL A 250 6.76 7.28 -15.49
N ALA A 251 5.61 7.91 -15.30
CA ALA A 251 4.86 7.93 -14.07
C ALA A 251 3.40 7.57 -14.34
N THR A 252 2.74 7.00 -13.35
CA THR A 252 1.28 6.78 -13.37
C THR A 252 0.60 7.96 -12.70
N VAL A 253 -0.54 8.38 -13.22
CA VAL A 253 -1.34 9.46 -12.65
C VAL A 253 -2.32 8.90 -11.62
N GLY A 254 -2.49 9.59 -10.50
CA GLY A 254 -3.37 9.24 -9.38
C GLY A 254 -2.64 8.79 -8.10
N ARG A 255 -3.38 8.76 -6.99
CA ARG A 255 -2.90 8.31 -5.67
C ARG A 255 -2.99 6.79 -5.49
N VAL A 256 -2.12 6.21 -4.65
CA VAL A 256 -2.10 4.74 -4.45
C VAL A 256 -3.36 4.34 -3.71
N SER A 257 -3.97 3.23 -4.14
CA SER A 257 -5.12 2.59 -3.48
C SER A 257 -4.94 2.40 -1.96
N ASN A 258 -6.08 2.18 -1.29
CA ASN A 258 -6.17 1.94 0.15
C ASN A 258 -5.63 3.13 0.97
N VAL A 259 -6.31 4.28 0.87
CA VAL A 259 -5.93 5.52 1.57
C VAL A 259 -6.04 5.38 3.09
N ASP A 260 -7.03 4.63 3.57
CA ASP A 260 -7.30 4.44 5.00
C ASP A 260 -6.39 3.42 5.69
N HIS A 261 -5.38 2.87 4.99
CA HIS A 261 -4.43 1.92 5.56
C HIS A 261 -3.76 2.45 6.84
N ASN A 262 -3.49 3.75 6.91
CA ASN A 262 -2.86 4.38 8.07
C ASN A 262 -3.78 4.45 9.31
N LYS A 263 -5.10 4.48 9.11
CA LYS A 263 -6.09 4.60 10.19
C LYS A 263 -6.42 3.25 10.83
N ARG A 264 -5.88 2.14 10.30
CA ARG A 264 -6.17 0.79 10.77
C ARG A 264 -5.65 0.53 12.18
N VAL A 265 -6.56 0.18 13.10
CA VAL A 265 -6.23 -0.25 14.46
C VAL A 265 -5.91 -1.75 14.52
N ILE A 266 -4.77 -2.13 15.10
CA ILE A 266 -4.34 -3.53 15.22
C ILE A 266 -5.17 -4.28 16.29
N GLY A 267 -5.54 -3.62 17.39
CA GLY A 267 -6.40 -4.16 18.44
C GLY A 267 -5.68 -5.12 19.40
N LYS A 268 -5.23 -6.28 18.92
CA LYS A 268 -4.59 -7.33 19.75
C LYS A 268 -3.18 -7.68 19.30
N ALA A 269 -2.33 -8.09 20.25
CA ALA A 269 -0.96 -8.52 19.98
C ALA A 269 -0.88 -9.70 18.98
N GLY A 270 -1.86 -10.61 19.01
CA GLY A 270 -1.94 -11.73 18.06
C GLY A 270 -2.03 -11.31 16.59
N ARG A 271 -2.64 -10.15 16.29
CA ARG A 271 -2.72 -9.65 14.91
C ARG A 271 -1.33 -9.26 14.38
N ASN A 272 -0.44 -8.75 15.24
CA ASN A 272 0.96 -8.52 14.86
C ASN A 272 1.70 -9.82 14.55
N ARG A 273 1.39 -10.90 15.28
CA ARG A 273 1.96 -12.23 15.02
C ARG A 273 1.50 -12.77 13.67
N TRP A 274 0.25 -12.57 13.27
CA TRP A 274 -0.26 -12.93 11.94
C TRP A 274 0.43 -12.14 10.81
N LEU A 275 0.79 -10.89 11.09
CA LEU A 275 1.55 -10.05 10.17
C LEU A 275 3.04 -10.45 10.06
N GLY A 276 3.53 -11.38 10.89
CA GLY A 276 4.93 -11.83 10.90
C GLY A 276 5.86 -10.97 11.77
N LYS A 277 5.30 -10.12 12.65
CA LYS A 277 6.05 -9.26 13.57
C LYS A 277 6.16 -9.91 14.94
N ARG A 278 7.38 -10.20 15.40
CA ARG A 278 7.70 -10.75 16.73
C ARG A 278 7.82 -9.60 17.76
N PRO A 279 7.59 -9.86 19.06
CA PRO A 279 7.77 -8.84 20.09
C PRO A 279 9.21 -8.34 20.18
N HIS A 280 9.38 -7.11 20.67
CA HIS A 280 10.70 -6.56 20.99
C HIS A 280 11.28 -7.24 22.24
N THR A 281 12.60 -7.10 22.42
CA THR A 281 13.29 -7.57 23.64
C THR A 281 12.80 -6.80 24.87
N GLY A 282 12.71 -7.49 26.00
CA GLY A 282 12.45 -6.87 27.31
C GLY A 282 13.68 -6.21 27.93
N LEU A 283 14.85 -6.31 27.28
CA LEU A 283 16.08 -5.70 27.77
C LEU A 283 15.96 -4.17 27.77
N TRP A 284 16.08 -3.58 28.95
CA TRP A 284 16.09 -2.14 29.10
C TRP A 284 17.42 -1.56 28.62
N HIS A 285 17.36 -0.48 27.84
CA HIS A 285 18.53 0.25 27.36
C HIS A 285 18.38 1.73 27.72
N ARG A 286 19.44 2.34 28.29
CA ARG A 286 19.47 3.77 28.55
C ARG A 286 19.48 4.55 27.22
N LYS A 287 18.61 5.55 27.09
CA LYS A 287 18.63 6.46 25.93
C LYS A 287 19.95 7.25 25.90
N GLY A 288 20.57 7.37 24.72
CA GLY A 288 21.77 8.19 24.50
C GLY A 288 21.45 9.49 23.77
N GLY A 289 22.48 10.21 23.32
CA GLY A 289 22.35 11.49 22.58
C GLY A 289 21.71 11.38 21.17
N TRP A 290 21.37 10.16 20.74
CA TRP A 290 20.55 9.95 19.55
C TRP A 290 19.06 10.23 19.81
N ALA A 291 18.61 10.07 21.06
CA ALA A 291 17.23 10.33 21.47
C ALA A 291 16.96 11.84 21.58
N GLY A 292 15.69 12.22 21.50
CA GLY A 292 15.25 13.62 21.48
C GLY A 292 14.90 14.09 20.08
N ARG A 293 14.08 15.14 19.99
CA ARG A 293 13.64 15.72 18.72
C ARG A 293 14.81 16.46 18.07
N LYS A 294 15.19 16.06 16.86
CA LYS A 294 16.23 16.72 16.06
C LYS A 294 15.57 17.51 14.94
N ILE A 295 15.56 18.83 15.05
CA ILE A 295 15.09 19.72 13.98
C ILE A 295 16.24 19.86 12.99
N ARG A 296 16.07 19.29 11.79
CA ARG A 296 17.06 19.34 10.71
C ARG A 296 16.45 20.09 9.52
N PRO A 297 17.24 20.88 8.77
CA PRO A 297 16.77 21.40 7.50
C PRO A 297 16.44 20.25 6.55
N LEU A 298 15.59 20.53 5.55
CA LEU A 298 15.30 19.52 4.53
C LEU A 298 16.60 19.14 3.81
N PRO A 299 16.84 17.83 3.57
CA PRO A 299 18.01 17.41 2.82
C PRO A 299 17.96 17.97 1.40
N PRO A 300 19.12 18.23 0.78
CA PRO A 300 19.18 18.78 -0.56
C PRO A 300 18.51 17.86 -1.59
N MET A 301 18.10 18.47 -2.70
CA MET A 301 17.50 17.78 -3.84
C MET A 301 18.40 16.65 -4.33
N LYS A 302 17.81 15.49 -4.63
CA LYS A 302 18.55 14.35 -5.20
C LYS A 302 18.48 14.39 -6.72
N SER A 303 19.61 14.51 -7.41
CA SER A 303 19.67 14.45 -8.87
C SER A 303 20.03 13.05 -9.37
N TYR A 304 19.33 12.59 -10.42
CA TYR A 304 19.64 11.36 -11.16
C TYR A 304 20.13 11.65 -12.58
N VAL A 305 20.28 12.92 -12.93
CA VAL A 305 20.73 13.37 -14.24
C VAL A 305 22.24 13.51 -14.16
N ASN A 306 22.94 12.76 -15.02
CA ASN A 306 24.36 12.95 -15.22
C ASN A 306 24.53 14.12 -16.19
N LEU A 307 25.10 15.23 -15.73
CA LEU A 307 25.44 16.34 -16.62
C LEU A 307 26.55 15.87 -17.57
N PRO A 308 26.49 16.21 -18.87
CA PRO A 308 27.64 16.00 -19.75
C PRO A 308 28.83 16.75 -19.15
N ARG A 309 29.97 16.07 -19.03
CA ARG A 309 31.20 16.69 -18.56
C ARG A 309 31.55 17.78 -19.59
N VAL A 310 31.61 19.04 -19.15
CA VAL A 310 32.07 20.14 -20.01
C VAL A 310 33.46 19.75 -20.51
N LYS A 311 33.60 19.47 -21.81
CA LYS A 311 34.92 19.43 -22.42
C LYS A 311 35.40 20.88 -22.40
N ALA A 312 36.53 21.14 -21.76
CA ALA A 312 37.20 22.42 -21.95
C ALA A 312 37.36 22.60 -23.46
N MET A 313 36.83 23.71 -23.99
CA MET A 313 37.11 24.13 -25.35
C MET A 313 38.51 24.73 -25.26
N ASP A 314 39.49 24.00 -25.81
CA ASP A 314 40.86 24.49 -26.01
C ASP A 314 40.90 25.56 -27.11
#